data_AF-A0A128A310-F1
#
_entry.id   AF-A0A128A310-F1
#
_cell.length_a   1.000
_cell.length_b   1.000
_cell.length_c   1.000
_cell.angle_alpha   90.00
_cell.angle_beta   90.00
_cell.angle_gamma   90.00
#
_symmetry.space_group_name_H-M   'P 1'
#
loop_
_entity.id
_entity.type
_entity.pdbx_description
1 polymer ?
#
loop_
_entity_poly.entity_id
_entity_poly.type
_entity_poly.pdbx_seq_one_letter_code
_entity_poly.pdbx_strand_id
1 'polypeptide(L)'
;MSFSIIFFVGLQYGILVLFVIFTIIPISYAFADNSTIPWTVTIKTSPGINSTSFWPPELHARQNETIQWINNDTTTHTVTSGVLDHPTYVGKIFDSGIINPGKSYSLKISEQMWSGYYYFCKIHPWMTGKIDVGPAYLGISPDFNIETDRKYYAEGDSIRISGIVNNTYQITPVIIQIFDNKRNLVYLDKTNTLSDHSFFYELKASSSVFKTSGDYKIKSLYGFPSTVTDVNISFNGSQNSGITSNIDHIPHWMKNNVKIWKDNEINDNEFVNGIQFSIEKGYMSIHASDMSKINPGIIPIWIKNTITEWSDGTSSDDEFASSISYLISHRIIQT
;
A
#
# COMPACT_ATOMS: atom_id res chain seq x y z
N MET A 1 -9.17 -24.54 -93.11
CA MET A 1 -7.90 -24.63 -93.87
C MET A 1 -7.31 -23.23 -93.97
N SER A 2 -6.03 -23.09 -93.58
CA SER A 2 -5.04 -22.09 -94.02
C SER A 2 -5.16 -20.64 -93.50
N PHE A 3 -4.22 -20.19 -92.64
CA PHE A 3 -3.03 -19.31 -92.91
C PHE A 3 -3.44 -17.82 -93.16
N SER A 4 -2.82 -16.73 -92.68
CA SER A 4 -1.59 -16.38 -91.96
C SER A 4 -1.69 -14.90 -91.48
N ILE A 5 -1.14 -14.58 -90.30
CA ILE A 5 -0.14 -13.53 -89.92
C ILE A 5 -0.06 -12.26 -90.84
N ILE A 6 -0.11 -10.99 -90.38
CA ILE A 6 1.04 -10.17 -89.86
C ILE A 6 0.58 -8.79 -89.31
N PHE A 7 1.34 -8.37 -88.29
CA PHE A 7 1.45 -7.16 -87.46
C PHE A 7 1.34 -5.76 -88.12
N PHE A 8 0.92 -4.77 -87.31
CA PHE A 8 1.63 -3.49 -87.22
C PHE A 8 1.79 -3.00 -85.76
N VAL A 9 3.00 -2.49 -85.51
CA VAL A 9 3.65 -2.11 -84.25
C VAL A 9 3.06 -0.83 -83.67
N GLY A 10 2.77 -0.81 -82.37
CA GLY A 10 2.56 0.41 -81.57
C GLY A 10 3.63 0.50 -80.49
N LEU A 11 4.50 1.51 -80.58
CA LEU A 11 5.53 1.82 -79.60
C LEU A 11 4.89 2.64 -78.46
N GLN A 12 4.87 2.11 -77.24
CA GLN A 12 4.50 2.90 -76.06
C GLN A 12 5.52 2.65 -74.93
N TYR A 13 6.12 3.75 -74.49
CA TYR A 13 7.16 3.81 -73.45
C TYR A 13 6.64 3.28 -72.11
N GLY A 14 7.23 2.19 -71.60
CA GLY A 14 6.96 1.66 -70.28
C GLY A 14 7.92 2.25 -69.24
N ILE A 15 7.39 2.97 -68.26
CA ILE A 15 8.09 3.43 -67.06
C ILE A 15 8.25 2.21 -66.12
N LEU A 16 9.49 1.82 -65.83
CA LEU A 16 9.83 0.81 -64.81
C LEU A 16 9.71 1.44 -63.42
N VAL A 17 8.66 1.10 -62.66
CA VAL A 17 8.59 1.37 -61.22
C VAL A 17 8.91 0.08 -60.48
N LEU A 18 10.09 0.02 -59.88
CA LEU A 18 10.54 -1.08 -59.03
C LEU A 18 9.88 -0.95 -57.65
N PHE A 19 8.89 -1.79 -57.33
CA PHE A 19 8.36 -1.90 -55.97
C PHE A 19 9.26 -2.82 -55.14
N VAL A 20 10.05 -2.25 -54.24
CA VAL A 20 10.76 -3.00 -53.20
C VAL A 20 9.77 -3.29 -52.06
N ILE A 21 9.28 -4.53 -51.99
CA ILE A 21 8.45 -4.99 -50.87
C ILE A 21 9.38 -5.34 -49.72
N PHE A 22 9.47 -4.48 -48.71
CA PHE A 22 10.07 -4.83 -47.42
C PHE A 22 9.09 -5.74 -46.65
N THR A 23 9.35 -7.04 -46.64
CA THR A 23 8.67 -7.95 -45.71
C THR A 23 9.24 -7.75 -44.31
N ILE A 24 8.48 -7.05 -43.46
CA ILE A 24 8.77 -6.97 -42.04
C ILE A 24 8.52 -8.36 -41.45
N ILE A 25 9.59 -9.10 -41.15
CA ILE A 25 9.50 -10.32 -40.36
C ILE A 25 9.28 -9.88 -38.91
N PRO A 26 8.12 -10.13 -38.29
CA PRO A 26 7.99 -9.93 -36.86
C PRO A 26 8.90 -10.93 -36.16
N ILE A 27 10.00 -10.43 -35.59
CA ILE A 27 10.82 -11.20 -34.65
C ILE A 27 9.96 -11.31 -33.39
N SER A 28 9.18 -12.39 -33.29
CA SER A 28 8.61 -12.79 -32.03
C SER A 28 9.78 -13.13 -31.11
N TYR A 29 10.07 -12.26 -30.14
CA TYR A 29 10.88 -12.63 -28.99
C TYR A 29 10.09 -13.70 -28.23
N ALA A 30 10.30 -14.97 -28.60
CA ALA A 30 9.98 -16.06 -27.70
C ALA A 30 10.96 -15.90 -26.52
N PHE A 31 10.51 -15.27 -25.45
CA PHE A 31 11.17 -15.42 -24.16
C PHE A 31 11.14 -16.91 -23.87
N ALA A 32 12.29 -17.58 -23.94
CA ALA A 32 12.44 -18.86 -23.28
C ALA A 32 12.08 -18.61 -21.81
N ASP A 33 10.98 -19.20 -21.34
CA ASP A 33 10.71 -19.34 -19.92
C ASP A 33 11.87 -20.14 -19.37
N ASN A 34 12.87 -19.42 -18.86
CA ASN A 34 14.02 -20.01 -18.21
C ASN A 34 13.50 -20.50 -16.87
N SER A 35 12.79 -21.63 -16.88
CA SER A 35 12.30 -22.33 -15.71
C SER A 35 13.48 -22.44 -14.75
N THR A 36 13.52 -21.54 -13.76
CA THR A 36 14.65 -21.39 -12.86
C THR A 36 14.80 -22.71 -12.13
N ILE A 37 15.94 -23.39 -12.35
CA ILE A 37 16.23 -24.66 -11.68
C ILE A 37 16.08 -24.40 -10.18
N PRO A 38 15.20 -25.13 -9.47
CA PRO A 38 14.93 -24.82 -8.08
C PRO A 38 16.19 -25.09 -7.25
N TRP A 39 16.43 -24.24 -6.25
CA TRP A 39 17.38 -24.55 -5.20
C TRP A 39 16.93 -25.82 -4.49
N THR A 40 17.77 -26.85 -4.45
CA THR A 40 17.42 -28.10 -3.78
C THR A 40 18.03 -28.16 -2.39
N VAL A 41 17.18 -28.32 -1.38
CA VAL A 41 17.58 -28.63 0.00
C VAL A 41 17.26 -30.09 0.28
N THR A 42 18.27 -30.87 0.62
CA THR A 42 18.09 -32.25 1.06
C THR A 42 17.92 -32.31 2.57
N ILE A 43 16.85 -32.97 3.03
CA ILE A 43 16.75 -33.41 4.42
C ILE A 43 17.49 -34.73 4.54
N LYS A 44 18.63 -34.73 5.24
CA LYS A 44 19.55 -35.87 5.33
C LYS A 44 19.01 -36.99 6.24
N THR A 45 19.43 -38.23 5.97
CA THR A 45 19.15 -39.40 6.80
C THR A 45 19.80 -39.29 8.19
N SER A 46 19.10 -39.74 9.23
CA SER A 46 19.57 -39.74 10.63
C SER A 46 20.09 -38.37 11.12
N PRO A 47 19.22 -37.35 11.22
CA PRO A 47 19.56 -36.05 11.78
C PRO A 47 19.79 -36.18 13.30
N GLY A 48 20.96 -36.64 13.72
CA GLY A 48 21.38 -36.55 15.12
C GLY A 48 21.30 -35.12 15.63
N ILE A 49 21.15 -34.93 16.94
CA ILE A 49 20.95 -33.62 17.60
C ILE A 49 22.02 -32.57 17.21
N ASN A 50 23.21 -33.01 16.79
CA ASN A 50 24.35 -32.16 16.42
C ASN A 50 24.67 -32.12 14.91
N SER A 51 23.76 -32.57 14.03
CA SER A 51 24.02 -32.61 12.58
C SER A 51 23.23 -31.56 11.78
N THR A 52 23.88 -30.96 10.79
CA THR A 52 23.22 -30.10 9.80
C THR A 52 22.30 -30.96 8.94
N SER A 53 21.00 -30.87 9.20
CA SER A 53 20.00 -31.80 8.67
C SER A 53 19.36 -31.30 7.36
N PHE A 54 19.16 -29.99 7.25
CA PHE A 54 18.88 -29.32 5.98
C PHE A 54 20.21 -29.02 5.27
N TRP A 55 20.35 -29.45 4.01
CA TRP A 55 21.57 -29.25 3.24
C TRP A 55 21.31 -28.74 1.81
N PRO A 56 21.89 -27.61 1.40
CA PRO A 56 22.74 -26.74 2.21
C PRO A 56 21.93 -26.07 3.36
N PRO A 57 22.57 -25.75 4.49
CA PRO A 57 21.88 -25.15 5.65
C PRO A 57 21.54 -23.66 5.42
N GLU A 58 22.23 -23.02 4.48
CA GLU A 58 21.99 -21.65 4.04
C GLU A 58 21.90 -21.61 2.52
N LEU A 59 20.93 -20.85 2.02
CA LEU A 59 20.72 -20.59 0.59
C LEU A 59 20.83 -19.10 0.32
N HIS A 60 21.43 -18.71 -0.80
CA HIS A 60 21.43 -17.33 -1.30
C HIS A 60 20.48 -17.21 -2.50
N ALA A 61 19.20 -17.45 -2.27
CA ALA A 61 18.17 -17.40 -3.31
C ALA A 61 17.80 -15.96 -3.67
N ARG A 62 17.17 -15.75 -4.81
CA ARG A 62 16.62 -14.46 -5.25
C ARG A 62 15.10 -14.52 -5.36
N GLN A 63 14.48 -13.34 -5.37
CA GLN A 63 13.05 -13.24 -5.67
C GLN A 63 12.71 -13.90 -7.00
N ASN A 64 11.52 -14.49 -7.07
CA ASN A 64 11.00 -15.29 -8.17
C ASN A 64 11.69 -16.65 -8.41
N GLU A 65 12.77 -16.97 -7.69
CA GLU A 65 13.33 -18.33 -7.69
C GLU A 65 12.48 -19.29 -6.85
N THR A 66 12.61 -20.58 -7.11
CA THR A 66 11.92 -21.63 -6.34
C THR A 66 12.94 -22.42 -5.51
N ILE A 67 12.59 -22.73 -4.27
CA ILE A 67 13.34 -23.65 -3.41
C ILE A 67 12.52 -24.91 -3.24
N GLN A 68 13.15 -26.08 -3.39
CA GLN A 68 12.56 -27.38 -3.16
C GLN A 68 13.30 -28.11 -2.04
N TRP A 69 12.57 -28.48 -0.99
CA TRP A 69 13.05 -29.38 0.06
C TRP A 69 12.64 -30.81 -0.28
N ILE A 70 13.59 -31.74 -0.24
CA ILE A 70 13.35 -33.16 -0.50
C ILE A 70 13.65 -33.95 0.78
N ASN A 71 12.67 -34.69 1.27
CA ASN A 71 12.85 -35.56 2.42
C ASN A 71 13.53 -36.87 2.00
N ASN A 72 14.86 -36.93 2.10
CA ASN A 72 15.63 -38.15 1.87
C ASN A 72 15.83 -38.96 3.17
N ASP A 73 15.27 -38.52 4.28
CA ASP A 73 15.29 -39.27 5.53
C ASP A 73 14.20 -40.36 5.54
N THR A 74 14.32 -41.29 6.48
CA THR A 74 13.34 -42.36 6.72
C THR A 74 12.18 -41.93 7.62
N THR A 75 12.26 -40.77 8.26
CA THR A 75 11.21 -40.20 9.12
C THR A 75 10.53 -39.00 8.48
N THR A 76 9.36 -38.62 8.99
CA THR A 76 8.61 -37.45 8.52
C THR A 76 9.24 -36.15 9.04
N HIS A 77 9.14 -35.09 8.25
CA HIS A 77 9.71 -33.78 8.59
C HIS A 77 8.77 -32.64 8.18
N THR A 78 9.11 -31.43 8.60
CA THR A 78 8.43 -30.18 8.20
C THR A 78 9.48 -29.13 7.89
N VAL A 79 9.11 -28.12 7.11
CA VAL A 79 9.89 -26.92 6.81
C VAL A 79 8.98 -25.74 7.13
N THR A 80 9.23 -25.10 8.26
CA THR A 80 8.35 -24.05 8.80
C THR A 80 9.17 -22.81 9.15
N SER A 81 8.78 -21.66 8.59
CA SER A 81 9.39 -20.36 8.90
C SER A 81 9.29 -20.01 10.40
N GLY A 82 10.31 -19.34 10.95
CA GLY A 82 10.29 -18.82 12.32
C GLY A 82 11.58 -19.07 13.11
N VAL A 83 11.58 -18.56 14.34
CA VAL A 83 12.64 -18.73 15.34
C VAL A 83 12.00 -19.25 16.63
N LEU A 84 12.58 -20.27 17.26
CA LEU A 84 12.00 -20.94 18.43
C LEU A 84 11.73 -19.99 19.61
N ASP A 85 12.61 -19.00 19.81
CA ASP A 85 12.47 -17.98 20.86
C ASP A 85 11.32 -16.99 20.62
N HIS A 86 10.71 -17.02 19.42
CA HIS A 86 9.64 -16.12 19.00
C HIS A 86 8.45 -16.89 18.39
N PRO A 87 7.72 -17.68 19.21
CA PRO A 87 6.68 -18.60 18.74
C PRO A 87 5.52 -17.92 18.00
N THR A 88 5.29 -16.63 18.24
CA THR A 88 4.24 -15.83 17.59
C THR A 88 4.43 -15.63 16.08
N TYR A 89 5.60 -15.95 15.54
CA TYR A 89 5.93 -15.81 14.12
C TYR A 89 6.10 -17.16 13.38
N VAL A 90 5.98 -18.28 14.10
CA VAL A 90 6.13 -19.62 13.52
C VAL A 90 5.06 -19.86 12.45
N GLY A 91 5.51 -20.25 11.25
CA GLY A 91 4.66 -20.63 10.12
C GLY A 91 3.94 -19.48 9.42
N LYS A 92 4.11 -18.23 9.85
CA LYS A 92 3.41 -17.08 9.27
C LYS A 92 3.83 -16.74 7.85
N ILE A 93 5.07 -17.09 7.46
CA ILE A 93 5.62 -16.78 6.13
C ILE A 93 5.44 -17.98 5.21
N PHE A 94 5.85 -19.15 5.68
CA PHE A 94 5.59 -20.44 5.05
C PHE A 94 5.57 -21.57 6.08
N ASP A 95 4.78 -22.61 5.78
CA ASP A 95 4.71 -23.87 6.50
C ASP A 95 4.43 -24.99 5.49
N SER A 96 5.35 -25.94 5.36
CA SER A 96 5.19 -27.04 4.42
C SER A 96 4.10 -28.04 4.81
N GLY A 97 3.66 -28.03 6.08
CA GLY A 97 3.01 -29.20 6.67
C GLY A 97 3.97 -30.41 6.71
N ILE A 98 3.40 -31.61 6.81
CA ILE A 98 4.17 -32.86 6.87
C ILE A 98 4.75 -33.21 5.49
N ILE A 99 6.05 -33.46 5.44
CA ILE A 99 6.78 -34.01 4.29
C ILE A 99 7.17 -35.45 4.63
N ASN A 100 6.48 -36.42 4.01
CA ASN A 100 6.78 -37.84 4.17
C ASN A 100 8.10 -38.24 3.49
N PRO A 101 8.74 -39.36 3.88
CA PRO A 101 9.93 -39.89 3.21
C PRO A 101 9.76 -39.98 1.68
N GLY A 102 10.76 -39.52 0.94
CA GLY A 102 10.78 -39.45 -0.52
C GLY A 102 9.85 -38.39 -1.14
N LYS A 103 9.18 -37.55 -0.34
CA LYS A 103 8.35 -36.43 -0.81
C LYS A 103 9.11 -35.11 -0.72
N SER A 104 8.57 -34.11 -1.40
CA SER A 104 9.14 -32.77 -1.44
C SER A 104 8.10 -31.68 -1.17
N TYR A 105 8.60 -30.52 -0.77
CA TYR A 105 7.86 -29.27 -0.68
C TYR A 105 8.60 -28.20 -1.48
N SER A 106 7.87 -27.36 -2.21
CA SER A 106 8.46 -26.26 -2.97
C SER A 106 7.88 -24.92 -2.52
N LEU A 107 8.75 -23.91 -2.38
CA LEU A 107 8.41 -22.53 -2.10
C LEU A 107 8.94 -21.64 -3.23
N LYS A 108 8.06 -20.90 -3.89
CA LYS A 108 8.47 -19.79 -4.77
C LYS A 108 8.73 -18.56 -3.89
N ILE A 109 9.93 -18.00 -3.98
CA ILE A 109 10.28 -16.76 -3.26
C ILE A 109 9.50 -15.63 -3.90
N SER A 110 8.53 -15.08 -3.17
CA SER A 110 7.71 -13.99 -3.66
C SER A 110 8.46 -12.65 -3.59
N GLU A 111 7.91 -11.64 -4.26
CA GLU A 111 8.45 -10.27 -4.20
C GLU A 111 8.37 -9.65 -2.79
N GLN A 112 7.56 -10.21 -1.90
CA GLN A 112 7.48 -9.78 -0.49
C GLN A 112 8.58 -10.40 0.39
N MET A 113 9.30 -11.40 -0.11
CA MET A 113 10.39 -12.05 0.60
C MET A 113 11.72 -11.39 0.25
N TRP A 114 12.16 -10.40 1.02
CA TRP A 114 13.33 -9.56 0.69
C TRP A 114 14.47 -9.63 1.72
N SER A 115 14.35 -10.49 2.73
CA SER A 115 15.30 -10.58 3.85
C SER A 115 15.80 -12.00 4.10
N GLY A 116 16.50 -12.20 5.22
CA GLY A 116 16.87 -13.51 5.74
C GLY A 116 15.71 -14.16 6.50
N TYR A 117 15.34 -15.38 6.12
CA TYR A 117 14.30 -16.16 6.77
C TYR A 117 14.89 -17.41 7.41
N TYR A 118 14.81 -17.49 8.73
CA TYR A 118 15.06 -18.73 9.46
C TYR A 118 13.85 -19.66 9.35
N TYR A 119 14.14 -20.96 9.28
CA TYR A 119 13.13 -22.00 9.31
C TYR A 119 13.64 -23.22 10.06
N PHE A 120 12.70 -24.05 10.52
CA PHE A 120 13.00 -25.25 11.29
C PHE A 120 11.98 -26.36 11.05
N CYS A 121 12.27 -27.56 11.55
CA CYS A 121 11.31 -28.66 11.61
C CYS A 121 10.53 -28.64 12.93
N LYS A 122 9.20 -28.53 12.91
CA LYS A 122 8.35 -28.58 14.11
C LYS A 122 8.44 -29.89 14.90
N ILE A 123 8.72 -31.01 14.22
CA ILE A 123 8.87 -32.34 14.84
C ILE A 123 10.24 -32.48 15.49
N HIS A 124 11.26 -31.87 14.86
CA HIS A 124 12.66 -31.94 15.26
C HIS A 124 13.25 -30.52 15.34
N PRO A 125 12.93 -29.73 16.40
CA PRO A 125 13.20 -28.29 16.42
C PRO A 125 14.66 -27.87 16.27
N TRP A 126 15.61 -28.78 16.56
CA TRP A 126 17.05 -28.55 16.36
C TRP A 126 17.45 -28.47 14.88
N MET A 127 16.65 -29.01 13.96
CA MET A 127 16.88 -28.90 12.53
C MET A 127 16.53 -27.48 12.09
N THR A 128 17.55 -26.67 11.81
CA THR A 128 17.39 -25.27 11.39
C THR A 128 18.05 -25.02 10.04
N GLY A 129 17.51 -24.07 9.30
CA GLY A 129 18.08 -23.57 8.07
C GLY A 129 17.78 -22.09 7.88
N LYS A 130 18.47 -21.48 6.93
CA LYS A 130 18.34 -20.07 6.58
C LYS A 130 18.18 -19.91 5.07
N ILE A 131 17.24 -19.06 4.67
CA ILE A 131 17.16 -18.54 3.31
C ILE A 131 17.64 -17.09 3.39
N ASP A 132 18.73 -16.77 2.72
CA ASP A 132 19.20 -15.41 2.52
C ASP A 132 18.74 -14.94 1.13
N VAL A 133 17.79 -14.00 1.08
CA VAL A 133 17.24 -13.56 -0.20
C VAL A 133 18.08 -12.41 -0.78
N GLY A 134 19.20 -12.77 -1.42
CA GLY A 134 20.11 -11.86 -2.14
C GLY A 134 20.76 -10.75 -1.28
N PRO A 135 21.63 -9.89 -1.85
CA PRO A 135 22.06 -8.68 -1.15
C PRO A 135 20.79 -7.90 -0.86
N ALA A 136 20.51 -7.59 0.42
CA ALA A 136 19.30 -6.91 0.85
C ALA A 136 18.92 -5.83 -0.17
N TYR A 137 17.99 -6.17 -1.07
CA TYR A 137 17.36 -5.18 -1.89
C TYR A 137 16.45 -4.51 -0.89
N LEU A 138 17.01 -3.51 -0.19
CA LEU A 138 16.27 -2.63 0.69
C LEU A 138 15.04 -2.14 -0.11
N GLY A 139 15.20 -1.97 -1.42
CA GLY A 139 14.13 -1.53 -2.28
C GLY A 139 13.95 -0.03 -2.15
N ILE A 140 12.89 0.46 -2.77
CA ILE A 140 12.50 1.86 -2.63
C ILE A 140 11.77 2.04 -1.30
N SER A 141 12.15 3.06 -0.55
CA SER A 141 11.38 3.44 0.63
C SER A 141 9.94 3.73 0.22
N PRO A 142 8.94 3.23 0.98
CA PRO A 142 7.54 3.40 0.64
C PRO A 142 7.18 4.89 0.64
N ASP A 143 6.66 5.41 -0.46
CA ASP A 143 6.21 6.80 -0.47
C ASP A 143 4.94 6.94 0.36
N PHE A 144 4.90 7.94 1.23
CA PHE A 144 3.72 8.32 2.00
C PHE A 144 3.86 9.76 2.46
N ASN A 145 2.75 10.35 2.89
CA ASN A 145 2.73 11.65 3.56
C ASN A 145 1.84 11.56 4.80
N ILE A 146 2.06 12.46 5.76
CA ILE A 146 1.19 12.60 6.93
C ILE A 146 0.56 13.97 6.95
N GLU A 147 -0.61 14.02 7.56
CA GLU A 147 -1.34 15.25 7.81
C GLU A 147 -2.02 15.19 9.17
N THR A 148 -2.41 16.36 9.66
CA THR A 148 -3.17 16.53 10.90
C THR A 148 -4.53 17.16 10.63
N ASP A 149 -5.48 16.92 11.52
CA ASP A 149 -6.82 17.51 11.39
C ASP A 149 -6.82 19.04 11.48
N ARG A 150 -5.90 19.62 12.22
CA ARG A 150 -5.78 21.07 12.37
C ARG A 150 -4.31 21.46 12.39
N LYS A 151 -4.05 22.75 12.20
CA LYS A 151 -2.72 23.34 12.39
C LYS A 151 -2.53 23.91 13.79
N TYR A 152 -3.60 24.18 14.51
CA TYR A 152 -3.59 24.84 15.82
C TYR A 152 -4.44 24.04 16.80
N TYR A 153 -3.90 23.80 17.99
CA TYR A 153 -4.54 23.02 19.06
C TYR A 153 -4.42 23.70 20.42
N ALA A 154 -5.45 23.56 21.24
CA ALA A 154 -5.49 23.98 22.63
C ALA A 154 -5.43 22.77 23.59
N GLU A 155 -5.20 23.02 24.88
CA GLU A 155 -5.25 21.97 25.90
C GLU A 155 -6.61 21.25 25.89
N GLY A 156 -6.59 19.92 25.84
CA GLY A 156 -7.77 19.05 25.80
C GLY A 156 -8.24 18.67 24.39
N ASP A 157 -7.74 19.35 23.35
CA ASP A 157 -8.03 18.99 21.97
C ASP A 157 -7.61 17.56 21.64
N SER A 158 -8.32 16.94 20.70
CA SER A 158 -7.82 15.75 20.01
C SER A 158 -7.00 16.18 18.80
N ILE A 159 -5.79 15.65 18.68
CA ILE A 159 -4.93 15.72 17.50
C ILE A 159 -5.09 14.40 16.77
N ARG A 160 -5.50 14.47 15.51
CA ARG A 160 -5.69 13.30 14.64
C ARG A 160 -4.68 13.37 13.51
N ILE A 161 -3.85 12.34 13.41
CA ILE A 161 -2.80 12.19 12.41
C ILE A 161 -3.23 11.09 11.44
N SER A 162 -3.16 11.35 10.15
CA SER A 162 -3.53 10.38 9.13
C SER A 162 -2.63 10.44 7.90
N GLY A 163 -2.68 9.40 7.09
CA GLY A 163 -1.95 9.31 5.83
C GLY A 163 -2.25 8.00 5.10
N ILE A 164 -1.73 7.88 3.88
CA ILE A 164 -1.84 6.68 3.04
C ILE A 164 -0.44 6.30 2.58
N VAL A 165 -0.13 5.02 2.63
CA VAL A 165 1.15 4.48 2.18
C VAL A 165 1.01 3.86 0.79
N ASN A 166 1.86 4.27 -0.16
CA ASN A 166 1.85 3.81 -1.55
C ASN A 166 2.52 2.45 -1.81
N ASN A 167 2.85 1.66 -0.77
CA ASN A 167 3.45 0.34 -0.93
C ASN A 167 3.02 -0.61 0.20
N THR A 168 2.49 -1.76 -0.20
CA THR A 168 1.49 -2.51 0.57
C THR A 168 2.01 -3.83 1.12
N TYR A 169 3.21 -4.23 0.70
CA TYR A 169 3.79 -5.52 1.10
C TYR A 169 4.52 -5.47 2.44
N GLN A 170 4.62 -4.30 3.07
CA GLN A 170 5.30 -4.12 4.35
C GLN A 170 4.28 -4.07 5.50
N ILE A 171 4.46 -4.92 6.50
CA ILE A 171 3.59 -5.02 7.68
C ILE A 171 4.17 -4.29 8.91
N THR A 172 5.09 -3.35 8.70
CA THR A 172 5.66 -2.56 9.80
C THR A 172 4.63 -1.55 10.29
N PRO A 173 4.50 -1.35 11.61
CA PRO A 173 3.66 -0.26 12.11
C PRO A 173 4.25 1.10 11.69
N VAL A 174 3.38 2.08 11.46
CA VAL A 174 3.73 3.50 11.32
C VAL A 174 4.13 4.02 12.69
N ILE A 175 5.33 4.56 12.80
CA ILE A 175 5.85 5.16 14.04
C ILE A 175 5.51 6.64 14.03
N ILE A 176 4.96 7.16 15.13
CA ILE A 176 4.65 8.58 15.33
C ILE A 176 5.63 9.17 16.35
N GLN A 177 6.28 10.27 16.00
CA GLN A 177 7.20 11.00 16.85
C GLN A 177 6.81 12.47 16.91
N ILE A 178 6.79 13.07 18.10
CA ILE A 178 6.53 14.51 18.25
C ILE A 178 7.74 15.18 18.89
N PHE A 179 8.19 16.26 18.26
CA PHE A 179 9.32 17.06 18.71
C PHE A 179 8.87 18.46 19.09
N ASP A 180 9.41 18.98 20.18
CA ASP A 180 9.24 20.39 20.54
C ASP A 180 10.10 21.34 19.66
N ASN A 181 9.94 22.64 19.84
CA ASN A 181 10.70 23.67 19.12
C ASN A 181 12.23 23.63 19.38
N LYS A 182 12.67 22.95 20.45
CA LYS A 182 14.09 22.71 20.77
C LYS A 182 14.59 21.38 20.19
N ARG A 183 13.76 20.68 19.42
CA ARG A 183 14.02 19.36 18.81
C ARG A 183 14.16 18.22 19.82
N ASN A 184 13.61 18.37 21.03
CA ASN A 184 13.52 17.25 21.96
C ASN A 184 12.34 16.35 21.57
N LEU A 185 12.55 15.03 21.58
CA LEU A 185 11.46 14.06 21.43
C LEU A 185 10.59 14.10 22.69
N VAL A 186 9.33 14.52 22.55
CA VAL A 186 8.36 14.61 23.65
C VAL A 186 7.29 13.52 23.59
N TYR A 187 7.17 12.83 22.45
CA TYR A 187 6.21 11.75 22.26
C TYR A 187 6.71 10.71 21.26
N LEU A 188 6.43 9.43 21.53
CA LEU A 188 6.70 8.31 20.64
C LEU A 188 5.59 7.27 20.81
N ASP A 189 4.94 6.90 19.71
CA ASP A 189 4.01 5.77 19.67
C ASP A 189 3.96 5.17 18.26
N LYS A 190 3.05 4.23 18.02
CA LYS A 190 2.89 3.55 16.74
C LYS A 190 1.43 3.20 16.45
N THR A 191 1.10 3.13 15.16
CA THR A 191 -0.19 2.65 14.65
C THR A 191 0.01 1.68 13.50
N ASN A 192 -0.99 0.84 13.21
CA ASN A 192 -0.95 -0.06 12.05
C ASN A 192 -1.68 0.59 10.88
N THR A 193 -1.34 0.17 9.66
CA THR A 193 -2.14 0.48 8.47
C THR A 193 -3.43 -0.36 8.46
N LEU A 194 -4.47 0.20 7.88
CA LEU A 194 -5.72 -0.48 7.54
C LEU A 194 -5.55 -1.28 6.24
N SER A 195 -6.57 -2.04 5.86
CA SER A 195 -6.58 -2.88 4.66
C SER A 195 -6.47 -2.11 3.35
N ASP A 196 -6.82 -0.82 3.37
CA ASP A 196 -6.71 0.10 2.23
C ASP A 196 -5.38 0.88 2.23
N HIS A 197 -4.45 0.53 3.13
CA HIS A 197 -3.15 1.18 3.34
C HIS A 197 -3.20 2.60 3.90
N SER A 198 -4.39 3.07 4.31
CA SER A 198 -4.49 4.25 5.15
C SER A 198 -4.06 3.93 6.58
N PHE A 199 -3.71 4.96 7.35
CA PHE A 199 -3.59 4.83 8.80
C PHE A 199 -4.20 6.05 9.49
N PHE A 200 -4.59 5.83 10.74
CA PHE A 200 -5.12 6.86 11.62
C PHE A 200 -4.52 6.71 13.00
N TYR A 201 -4.25 7.85 13.64
CA TYR A 201 -3.76 7.92 15.00
C TYR A 201 -4.35 9.14 15.70
N GLU A 202 -4.91 8.96 16.90
CA GLU A 202 -5.45 10.05 17.69
C GLU A 202 -4.74 10.14 19.04
N LEU A 203 -4.34 11.36 19.42
CA LEU A 203 -3.81 11.66 20.75
C LEU A 203 -4.45 12.93 21.30
N LYS A 204 -4.48 13.04 22.64
CA LYS A 204 -4.89 14.27 23.30
C LYS A 204 -3.76 15.28 23.37
N ALA A 205 -4.02 16.50 22.92
CA ALA A 205 -3.22 17.68 23.20
C ALA A 205 -3.29 17.97 24.70
N SER A 206 -2.37 17.38 25.44
CA SER A 206 -2.30 17.55 26.89
C SER A 206 -0.92 18.05 27.30
N SER A 207 -0.89 18.79 28.39
CA SER A 207 0.31 19.28 29.07
C SER A 207 1.30 18.18 29.46
N SER A 208 0.87 16.91 29.49
CA SER A 208 1.76 15.75 29.67
C SER A 208 2.68 15.50 28.48
N VAL A 209 2.23 15.84 27.27
CA VAL A 209 2.96 15.70 26.00
C VAL A 209 3.49 17.07 25.55
N PHE A 210 2.62 18.07 25.51
CA PHE A 210 2.90 19.43 25.03
C PHE A 210 3.19 20.36 26.21
N LYS A 211 4.42 20.30 26.73
CA LYS A 211 4.82 21.01 27.96
C LYS A 211 4.78 22.54 27.86
N THR A 212 4.88 23.11 26.66
CA THR A 212 4.97 24.56 26.44
C THR A 212 4.17 24.97 25.22
N SER A 213 3.49 26.11 25.26
CA SER A 213 2.90 26.68 24.05
C SER A 213 3.97 26.97 22.99
N GLY A 214 3.63 26.75 21.73
CA GLY A 214 4.52 26.99 20.58
C GLY A 214 4.39 25.92 19.51
N ASP A 215 5.35 25.92 18.60
CA ASP A 215 5.37 25.01 17.46
C ASP A 215 5.95 23.66 17.81
N TYR A 216 5.33 22.62 17.27
CA TYR A 216 5.75 21.23 17.36
C TYR A 216 5.84 20.63 15.97
N LYS A 217 6.76 19.67 15.81
CA LYS A 217 6.91 18.90 14.58
C LYS A 217 6.54 17.45 14.84
N ILE A 218 5.58 16.95 14.09
CA ILE A 218 5.21 15.54 14.06
C ILE A 218 5.98 14.91 12.92
N LYS A 219 6.74 13.85 13.21
CA LYS A 219 7.41 13.02 12.23
C LYS A 219 6.80 11.63 12.24
N SER A 220 6.62 11.04 11.07
CA SER A 220 6.23 9.64 10.97
C SER A 220 7.25 8.84 10.20
N LEU A 221 7.51 7.63 10.66
CA LEU A 221 8.36 6.65 9.99
C LEU A 221 7.55 5.44 9.58
N TYR A 222 7.76 4.96 8.37
CA TYR A 222 7.13 3.74 7.90
C TYR A 222 8.05 2.95 6.96
N GLY A 223 8.00 1.63 7.10
CA GLY A 223 8.68 0.67 6.24
C GLY A 223 10.16 0.47 6.50
N PHE A 224 10.75 -0.41 5.69
CA PHE A 224 12.18 -0.66 5.59
C PHE A 224 12.58 -0.80 4.12
N PRO A 225 13.55 -0.01 3.63
CA PRO A 225 14.18 1.14 4.27
C PRO A 225 13.14 2.22 4.53
N SER A 226 13.20 2.85 5.70
CA SER A 226 12.12 3.70 6.18
C SER A 226 12.02 5.00 5.40
N THR A 227 10.79 5.40 5.07
CA THR A 227 10.49 6.79 4.71
C THR A 227 10.20 7.57 5.99
N VAL A 228 10.65 8.82 6.04
CA VAL A 228 10.33 9.78 7.10
C VAL A 228 9.57 10.93 6.48
N THR A 229 8.41 11.28 7.04
CA THR A 229 7.60 12.42 6.61
C THR A 229 7.29 13.27 7.83
N ASP A 230 6.92 14.54 7.63
CA ASP A 230 6.62 15.41 8.75
C ASP A 230 5.55 16.47 8.46
N VAL A 231 4.90 16.92 9.52
CA VAL A 231 3.94 18.03 9.53
C VAL A 231 4.16 18.89 10.76
N ASN A 232 3.93 20.20 10.64
CA ASN A 232 4.04 21.14 11.74
C ASN A 232 2.65 21.45 12.31
N ILE A 233 2.57 21.57 13.63
CA ILE A 233 1.40 22.04 14.35
C ILE A 233 1.82 23.09 15.38
N SER A 234 0.88 23.92 15.82
CA SER A 234 1.08 24.87 16.92
C SER A 234 0.14 24.52 18.06
N PHE A 235 0.67 24.53 19.29
CA PHE A 235 -0.08 24.24 20.51
C PHE A 235 -0.15 25.47 21.42
N ASN A 236 -1.33 25.72 22.00
CA ASN A 236 -1.54 26.76 23.00
C ASN A 236 -2.08 26.16 24.30
N GLY A 237 -1.22 26.10 25.33
CA GLY A 237 -1.57 25.59 26.66
C GLY A 237 -2.42 26.52 27.52
N SER A 238 -2.81 27.71 27.03
CA SER A 238 -3.75 28.57 27.75
C SER A 238 -5.15 27.98 27.68
N GLN A 239 -5.75 27.74 28.85
CA GLN A 239 -7.18 27.43 29.04
C GLN A 239 -8.05 28.64 28.66
N ASN A 240 -8.05 29.04 27.39
CA ASN A 240 -9.10 29.88 26.86
C ASN A 240 -9.88 29.02 25.88
N SER A 241 -11.06 28.57 26.34
CA SER A 241 -12.15 28.09 25.50
C SER A 241 -12.63 29.22 24.60
N GLY A 242 -11.82 29.58 23.62
CA GLY A 242 -12.25 30.34 22.46
C GLY A 242 -12.79 29.34 21.46
N ILE A 243 -14.08 29.05 21.53
CA ILE A 243 -14.81 28.48 20.39
C ILE A 243 -14.70 29.54 19.28
N THR A 244 -13.76 29.36 18.36
CA THR A 244 -13.83 30.00 17.05
C THR A 244 -14.42 28.99 16.09
N SER A 245 -15.76 28.97 16.05
CA SER A 245 -16.54 28.25 15.05
C SER A 245 -16.31 28.86 13.66
N ASN A 246 -15.86 28.05 12.71
CA ASN A 246 -16.65 27.70 11.52
C ASN A 246 -15.85 26.71 10.66
N ILE A 247 -16.38 25.48 10.57
CA ILE A 247 -15.88 24.30 9.82
C ILE A 247 -14.69 23.59 10.49
N ASP A 248 -14.97 22.46 11.15
CA ASP A 248 -13.95 21.59 11.75
C ASP A 248 -13.67 20.40 10.82
N HIS A 249 -12.65 20.59 9.98
CA HIS A 249 -11.82 19.61 9.28
C HIS A 249 -12.48 18.52 8.41
N ILE A 250 -12.04 18.46 7.15
CA ILE A 250 -12.32 17.39 6.19
C ILE A 250 -11.08 16.48 6.12
N PRO A 251 -11.18 15.19 6.48
CA PRO A 251 -10.04 14.29 6.40
C PRO A 251 -9.55 14.10 4.96
N HIS A 252 -8.24 14.22 4.72
CA HIS A 252 -7.69 14.07 3.37
C HIS A 252 -7.86 12.66 2.76
N TRP A 253 -8.04 11.61 3.58
CA TRP A 253 -8.43 10.29 3.05
C TRP A 253 -9.76 10.35 2.27
N MET A 254 -10.62 11.34 2.56
CA MET A 254 -11.83 11.60 1.80
C MET A 254 -11.54 11.97 0.34
N LYS A 255 -10.35 12.52 0.02
CA LYS A 255 -9.94 12.77 -1.38
C LYS A 255 -9.86 11.48 -2.18
N ASN A 256 -9.46 10.37 -1.56
CA ASN A 256 -9.47 9.07 -2.24
C ASN A 256 -10.89 8.58 -2.50
N ASN A 257 -11.81 8.77 -1.55
CA ASN A 257 -13.23 8.46 -1.75
C ASN A 257 -13.84 9.28 -2.88
N VAL A 258 -13.45 10.55 -3.01
CA VAL A 258 -13.87 11.40 -4.12
C VAL A 258 -13.26 10.92 -5.44
N LYS A 259 -11.99 10.49 -5.47
CA LYS A 259 -11.34 9.96 -6.68
C LYS A 259 -12.07 8.72 -7.21
N ILE A 260 -12.33 7.72 -6.36
CA ILE A 260 -13.06 6.51 -6.77
C ILE A 260 -14.52 6.81 -7.16
N TRP A 261 -15.13 7.86 -6.59
CA TRP A 261 -16.45 8.35 -7.00
C TRP A 261 -16.43 9.06 -8.37
N LYS A 262 -15.41 9.89 -8.63
CA LYS A 262 -15.18 10.56 -9.93
C LYS A 262 -14.93 9.54 -11.04
N ASP A 263 -14.15 8.50 -10.74
CA ASP A 263 -13.82 7.43 -11.68
C ASP A 263 -14.99 6.45 -11.91
N ASN A 264 -16.14 6.70 -11.27
CA ASN A 264 -17.36 5.88 -11.30
C ASN A 264 -17.16 4.45 -10.79
N GLU A 265 -16.14 4.22 -9.94
CA GLU A 265 -15.97 2.95 -9.22
C GLU A 265 -16.99 2.79 -8.09
N ILE A 266 -17.45 3.92 -7.52
CA ILE A 266 -18.61 3.98 -6.61
C ILE A 266 -19.67 4.94 -7.15
N ASN A 267 -20.94 4.67 -6.85
CA ASN A 267 -22.06 5.50 -7.29
C ASN A 267 -22.40 6.63 -6.28
N ASP A 268 -23.26 7.57 -6.69
CA ASP A 268 -23.64 8.73 -5.87
C ASP A 268 -24.20 8.35 -4.49
N ASN A 269 -24.96 7.27 -4.39
CA ASN A 269 -25.51 6.81 -3.10
C ASN A 269 -24.42 6.25 -2.19
N GLU A 270 -23.46 5.52 -2.75
CA GLU A 270 -22.31 4.99 -2.00
C GLU A 270 -21.41 6.11 -1.48
N PHE A 271 -21.17 7.13 -2.30
CA PHE A 271 -20.44 8.33 -1.89
C PHE A 271 -21.16 9.09 -0.77
N VAL A 272 -22.48 9.33 -0.91
CA VAL A 272 -23.31 9.98 0.11
C VAL A 272 -23.27 9.21 1.43
N ASN A 273 -23.46 7.89 1.39
CA ASN A 273 -23.39 7.04 2.58
C ASN A 273 -22.02 7.11 3.27
N GLY A 274 -20.93 7.21 2.51
CA GLY A 274 -19.58 7.38 3.04
C GLY A 274 -19.38 8.71 3.78
N ILE A 275 -19.94 9.80 3.24
CA ILE A 275 -19.91 11.11 3.91
C ILE A 275 -20.77 11.08 5.19
N GLN A 276 -21.98 10.50 5.13
CA GLN A 276 -22.85 10.36 6.31
C GLN A 276 -22.15 9.60 7.43
N PHE A 277 -21.55 8.45 7.12
CA PHE A 277 -20.79 7.67 8.09
C PHE A 277 -19.64 8.48 8.72
N SER A 278 -18.96 9.29 7.91
CA SER A 278 -17.85 10.14 8.38
C SER A 278 -18.30 11.20 9.37
N ILE A 279 -19.49 11.77 9.15
CA ILE A 279 -20.09 12.73 10.06
C ILE A 279 -20.56 12.03 11.34
N GLU A 280 -21.28 10.91 11.23
CA GLU A 280 -21.79 10.13 12.38
C GLU A 280 -20.67 9.63 13.30
N LYS A 281 -19.52 9.23 12.74
CA LYS A 281 -18.36 8.78 13.52
C LYS A 281 -17.49 9.91 14.02
N GLY A 282 -17.82 11.16 13.71
CA GLY A 282 -17.06 12.35 14.12
C GLY A 282 -15.70 12.48 13.42
N TYR A 283 -15.53 11.81 12.27
CA TYR A 283 -14.38 11.98 11.39
C TYR A 283 -14.45 13.31 10.64
N MET A 284 -15.65 13.86 10.44
CA MET A 284 -15.91 15.14 9.79
C MET A 284 -16.98 15.92 10.59
N SER A 285 -16.83 17.23 10.74
CA SER A 285 -17.83 18.08 11.40
C SER A 285 -18.25 19.25 10.50
N ILE A 286 -19.53 19.29 10.14
CA ILE A 286 -20.07 20.32 9.24
C ILE A 286 -21.29 20.97 9.88
N HIS A 287 -21.23 22.29 10.06
CA HIS A 287 -22.34 23.09 10.56
C HIS A 287 -23.14 23.65 9.37
N ALA A 288 -24.25 23.01 9.00
CA ALA A 288 -25.14 23.54 7.97
C ALA A 288 -26.09 24.58 8.57
N SER A 289 -26.15 25.79 7.99
CA SER A 289 -27.13 26.82 8.35
C SER A 289 -28.43 26.64 7.55
N ASP A 290 -29.56 26.71 8.26
CA ASP A 290 -30.97 26.73 7.84
C ASP A 290 -31.43 25.82 6.68
N MET A 291 -32.32 24.88 7.04
CA MET A 291 -32.95 23.89 6.15
C MET A 291 -33.95 24.53 5.17
N SER A 292 -33.65 24.51 3.87
CA SER A 292 -34.63 24.76 2.79
C SER A 292 -35.13 23.45 2.14
N LYS A 293 -36.41 23.42 1.74
CA LYS A 293 -37.13 22.20 1.28
C LYS A 293 -36.59 21.58 -0.03
N ILE A 294 -36.32 20.27 0.07
CA ILE A 294 -36.47 19.12 -0.85
C ILE A 294 -36.12 19.30 -2.35
N ASN A 295 -35.08 18.57 -2.78
CA ASN A 295 -35.15 17.74 -4.00
C ASN A 295 -34.40 16.42 -3.75
N PRO A 296 -35.04 15.23 -3.80
CA PRO A 296 -34.36 13.98 -3.50
C PRO A 296 -33.57 13.46 -4.70
N GLY A 297 -32.31 13.08 -4.44
CA GLY A 297 -31.73 11.89 -5.08
C GLY A 297 -30.69 12.11 -6.18
N ILE A 298 -30.31 13.34 -6.53
CA ILE A 298 -29.24 13.59 -7.50
C ILE A 298 -28.32 14.68 -6.98
N ILE A 299 -27.03 14.38 -6.86
CA ILE A 299 -25.99 15.36 -6.56
C ILE A 299 -25.93 16.33 -7.75
N PRO A 300 -26.15 17.65 -7.56
CA PRO A 300 -26.04 18.60 -8.65
C PRO A 300 -24.66 18.55 -9.31
N ILE A 301 -24.61 18.71 -10.64
CA ILE A 301 -23.34 18.61 -11.38
C ILE A 301 -22.28 19.61 -10.89
N TRP A 302 -22.71 20.81 -10.46
CA TRP A 302 -21.80 21.82 -9.93
C TRP A 302 -21.18 21.37 -8.58
N ILE A 303 -21.93 20.67 -7.73
CA ILE A 303 -21.40 20.06 -6.50
C ILE A 303 -20.37 18.98 -6.85
N LYS A 304 -20.69 18.12 -7.84
CA LYS A 304 -19.76 17.06 -8.29
C LYS A 304 -18.45 17.63 -8.81
N ASN A 305 -18.52 18.73 -9.57
CA ASN A 305 -17.33 19.43 -10.07
C ASN A 305 -16.51 20.03 -8.93
N THR A 306 -17.13 20.77 -8.00
CA THR A 306 -16.40 21.40 -6.87
C THR A 306 -15.74 20.36 -5.95
N ILE A 307 -16.44 19.26 -5.67
CA ILE A 307 -15.90 18.15 -4.86
C ILE A 307 -14.72 17.47 -5.60
N THR A 308 -14.85 17.28 -6.91
CA THR A 308 -13.78 16.73 -7.75
C THR A 308 -12.53 17.61 -7.74
N GLU A 309 -12.70 18.92 -7.98
CA GLU A 309 -11.61 19.91 -7.95
C GLU A 309 -10.89 19.93 -6.59
N TRP A 310 -11.64 19.70 -5.50
CA TRP A 310 -11.06 19.62 -4.16
C TRP A 310 -10.15 18.40 -4.01
N SER A 311 -10.56 17.25 -4.57
CA SER A 311 -9.75 16.03 -4.56
C SER A 311 -8.49 16.12 -5.41
N ASP A 312 -8.54 16.91 -6.48
CA ASP A 312 -7.41 17.21 -7.36
C ASP A 312 -6.51 18.33 -6.77
N GLY A 313 -6.91 18.94 -5.65
CA GLY A 313 -6.16 19.97 -4.93
C GLY A 313 -6.29 21.37 -5.53
N THR A 314 -7.25 21.59 -6.43
CA THR A 314 -7.47 22.87 -7.11
C THR A 314 -8.52 23.76 -6.44
N SER A 315 -9.28 23.22 -5.48
CA SER A 315 -10.18 23.99 -4.61
C SER A 315 -9.90 23.72 -3.12
N SER A 316 -10.38 24.63 -2.27
CA SER A 316 -10.11 24.68 -0.83
C SER A 316 -11.05 23.80 0.00
N ASP A 317 -10.62 23.47 1.22
CA ASP A 317 -11.45 22.76 2.21
C ASP A 317 -12.76 23.50 2.50
N ASP A 318 -12.74 24.84 2.51
CA ASP A 318 -13.94 25.66 2.70
C ASP A 318 -14.97 25.48 1.57
N GLU A 319 -14.49 25.31 0.33
CA GLU A 319 -15.33 25.07 -0.86
C GLU A 319 -15.94 23.65 -0.84
N PHE A 320 -15.17 22.65 -0.41
CA PHE A 320 -15.71 21.30 -0.18
C PHE A 320 -16.72 21.29 0.97
N ALA A 321 -16.40 21.91 2.11
CA ALA A 321 -17.30 21.99 3.25
C ALA A 321 -18.61 22.71 2.90
N SER A 322 -18.54 23.77 2.09
CA SER A 322 -19.72 24.45 1.55
C SER A 322 -20.56 23.54 0.66
N SER A 323 -19.91 22.70 -0.15
CA SER A 323 -20.58 21.71 -1.00
C SER A 323 -21.29 20.64 -0.19
N ILE A 324 -20.65 20.10 0.85
CA ILE A 324 -21.29 19.11 1.74
C ILE A 324 -22.39 19.76 2.59
N SER A 325 -22.19 21.00 3.05
CA SER A 325 -23.23 21.77 3.76
C SER A 325 -24.49 21.93 2.92
N TYR A 326 -24.34 22.17 1.61
CA TYR A 326 -25.45 22.22 0.67
C TYR A 326 -26.18 20.87 0.58
N LEU A 327 -25.43 19.76 0.47
CA LEU A 327 -26.02 18.42 0.39
C LEU A 327 -26.80 18.04 1.67
N ILE A 328 -26.34 18.49 2.83
CA ILE A 328 -27.04 18.35 4.12
C ILE A 328 -28.31 19.20 4.13
N SER A 329 -28.21 20.49 3.77
CA SER A 329 -29.37 21.41 3.81
C SER A 329 -30.50 20.99 2.86
N HIS A 330 -30.18 20.23 1.80
CA HIS A 330 -31.13 19.70 0.83
C HIS A 330 -31.56 18.24 1.07
N ARG A 331 -31.14 17.63 2.19
CA ARG A 331 -31.46 16.23 2.59
C ARG A 331 -30.97 15.16 1.62
N ILE A 332 -29.93 15.45 0.85
CA ILE A 332 -29.22 14.44 0.06
C ILE A 332 -28.33 13.61 1.00
N ILE A 333 -27.61 14.29 1.90
CA ILE A 333 -26.95 13.69 3.06
C ILE A 333 -27.89 13.84 4.26
N GLN A 334 -28.15 12.75 4.96
CA GLN A 334 -28.94 12.71 6.20
C GLN A 334 -27.97 12.46 7.36
N THR A 335 -27.91 13.38 8.31
CA THR A 335 -26.97 13.37 9.45
C THR A 335 -27.71 13.30 10.78
#